data_AF-A0A9E1UV64-F1
#
_entry.id   AF-A0A9E1UV64-F1
#
_cell.length_a   1.000
_cell.length_b   1.000
_cell.length_c   1.000
_cell.angle_alpha   90.00
_cell.angle_beta   90.00
_cell.angle_gamma   90.00
#
_symmetry.space_group_name_H-M   'P 1'
#
loop_
_entity.id
_entity.type
_entity.pdbx_description
1 polymer ?
#
loop_
_entity_poly.entity_id
_entity_poly.type
_entity_poly.pdbx_seq_one_letter_code
_entity_poly.pdbx_strand_id
1 'polypeptide(L)'
;MQLTKENTIRVHRQEITPGEAFAEQALQAAQAMPSRHGIPPILHFIWFGHEEPELVTWLRQSVVDQYPGWKVKVWRDKPSGWPQEWEDAFQRGGDDLVHKSDVLRWWPLLTQGGIYFDSDFFGVRPLPDSVLEAEFTGSFGGRGKRPGNRFKLWGKQRSALCGILASIPHGKIVTAMVEDMLQVQTQEWGACGMNVLARGIKRGGIHLLSPKHIYAVGASRKPATWAKAYHHIMHQPKPATECAVHLWLGGKGYADCNTQFLAEPTATAAVTKRILNSQALAAIRTISGRAGLPVRAFRDRDKFTARRRAATDFITWGVKWKSSWYRRGGTNVLYLENALLKQNSGIYIDHAGYFCDSSIATEPQPAPTNTEVAHLQAHVRDRFGWPWFAGGDPNGPIMIACQVDNDCSVRYHYHPGRGTAPAMQPLCDACADHLPAGIPVLVRPHPKARRPLNPDWLLPDWTLDTSKDVYATLRTCRALVTVSSTLATEALALGLPVACLGRSAWENHGVVLECAHDYSRLAGLPAWQPEEWPILRYLCAVMRHQLPYNATPDQVQANPSIRTWLQRAGHPIQTTSLADQATAAAARIRATNAPQVLEHLLALEAKLDTCKRCSRARLQRKIIDLAQQEPADAGS
;
A
#
# COMPACT_ATOMS: atom_id res chain seq x y z
N MET A 1 -63.37 27.86 -24.84
CA MET A 1 -63.32 26.43 -24.48
C MET A 1 -62.96 26.32 -23.01
N GLN A 2 -63.96 25.97 -22.19
CA GLN A 2 -63.92 26.02 -20.74
C GLN A 2 -63.30 24.76 -20.12
N LEU A 3 -62.63 24.96 -19.00
CA LEU A 3 -62.26 23.95 -18.01
C LEU A 3 -63.49 23.52 -17.20
N THR A 4 -63.68 22.21 -17.03
CA THR A 4 -64.51 21.60 -15.97
C THR A 4 -63.63 20.52 -15.30
N LYS A 5 -63.14 20.70 -14.07
CA LYS A 5 -63.79 20.43 -12.76
C LYS A 5 -64.36 19.01 -12.62
N GLU A 6 -63.93 18.38 -11.52
CA GLU A 6 -64.44 17.17 -10.87
C GLU A 6 -63.80 15.83 -11.27
N ASN A 7 -62.80 15.42 -10.49
CA ASN A 7 -62.62 14.02 -10.09
C ASN A 7 -62.17 13.99 -8.63
N THR A 8 -63.16 14.05 -7.75
CA THR A 8 -63.02 13.81 -6.31
C THR A 8 -62.90 12.31 -6.10
N ILE A 9 -61.69 11.80 -5.88
CA ILE A 9 -61.51 10.44 -5.36
C ILE A 9 -61.92 10.47 -3.89
N ARG A 10 -63.13 10.00 -3.59
CA ARG A 10 -63.55 9.64 -2.23
C ARG A 10 -62.74 8.41 -1.82
N VAL A 11 -61.70 8.62 -1.02
CA VAL A 11 -61.09 7.53 -0.26
C VAL A 11 -62.08 7.16 0.83
N HIS A 12 -62.74 6.01 0.68
CA HIS A 12 -63.43 5.39 1.80
C HIS A 12 -62.41 5.16 2.91
N ARG A 13 -62.55 5.90 3.99
CA ARG A 13 -61.89 5.59 5.26
C ARG A 13 -62.57 4.31 5.77
N GLN A 14 -62.07 3.17 5.33
CA GLN A 14 -62.26 1.95 6.10
C GLN A 14 -61.50 2.19 7.40
N GLU A 15 -62.24 2.28 8.50
CA GLU A 15 -61.69 2.10 9.84
C GLU A 15 -61.15 0.67 9.89
N ILE A 16 -59.88 0.52 9.53
CA ILE A 16 -59.11 -0.65 9.87
C ILE A 16 -58.71 -0.41 11.33
N THR A 17 -59.35 -1.14 12.24
CA THR A 17 -58.84 -1.32 13.60
C THR A 17 -58.08 -2.65 13.64
N PRO A 18 -56.74 -2.65 13.52
CA PRO A 18 -55.92 -3.73 14.03
C PRO A 18 -55.17 -3.26 15.28
N GLY A 19 -55.41 -3.93 16.40
CA GLY A 19 -54.42 -4.02 17.47
C GLY A 19 -54.64 -3.23 18.75
N GLU A 20 -55.86 -2.80 19.10
CA GLU A 20 -56.11 -2.13 20.40
C GLU A 20 -55.67 -3.00 21.59
N ALA A 21 -55.95 -4.31 21.57
CA ALA A 21 -55.54 -5.23 22.64
C ALA A 21 -54.01 -5.43 22.74
N PHE A 22 -53.29 -5.34 21.62
CA PHE A 22 -51.83 -5.48 21.59
C PHE A 22 -51.14 -4.18 22.02
N ALA A 23 -51.65 -3.04 21.55
CA ALA A 23 -51.19 -1.72 21.98
C ALA A 23 -51.44 -1.50 23.48
N GLU A 24 -52.56 -1.98 24.02
CA GLU A 24 -52.91 -1.84 25.44
C GLU A 24 -52.02 -2.69 26.37
N GLN A 25 -51.74 -3.95 26.01
CA GLN A 25 -50.78 -4.79 26.76
C GLN A 25 -49.35 -4.24 26.74
N ALA A 26 -48.91 -3.71 25.60
CA ALA A 26 -47.58 -3.12 25.47
C ALA A 26 -47.47 -1.77 26.20
N LEU A 27 -48.55 -0.97 26.22
CA LEU A 27 -48.63 0.28 26.99
C LEU A 27 -48.59 0.01 28.50
N GLN A 28 -49.29 -1.02 28.99
CA GLN A 28 -49.22 -1.45 30.39
C GLN A 28 -47.81 -1.94 30.78
N ALA A 29 -47.12 -2.65 29.89
CA ALA A 29 -45.74 -3.08 30.11
C ALA A 29 -44.73 -1.90 30.12
N ALA A 30 -44.97 -0.87 29.31
CA ALA A 30 -44.14 0.34 29.27
C ALA A 30 -44.33 1.22 30.52
N GLN A 31 -45.55 1.27 31.08
CA GLN A 31 -45.85 2.04 32.30
C GLN A 31 -45.27 1.41 33.59
N ALA A 32 -44.83 0.16 33.56
CA ALA A 32 -44.30 -0.56 34.71
C ALA A 32 -42.77 -0.43 34.90
N MET A 33 -42.03 0.24 33.99
CA MET A 33 -40.58 0.38 34.10
C MET A 33 -40.17 1.70 34.78
N PRO A 34 -39.51 1.65 35.96
CA PRO A 34 -38.96 2.85 36.59
C PRO A 34 -37.58 3.14 35.99
N SER A 35 -37.52 3.71 34.79
CA SER A 35 -36.26 4.26 34.26
C SER A 35 -36.32 5.79 34.29
N ARG A 36 -35.22 6.41 34.76
CA ARG A 36 -34.97 7.87 34.60
C ARG A 36 -34.88 8.31 33.13
N HIS A 37 -34.97 7.36 32.19
CA HIS A 37 -34.86 7.53 30.75
C HIS A 37 -36.14 7.03 30.07
N GLY A 38 -36.57 7.69 29.00
CA GLY A 38 -37.75 7.30 28.23
C GLY A 38 -37.55 6.00 27.44
N ILE A 39 -36.33 5.73 26.97
CA ILE A 39 -35.99 4.57 26.15
C ILE A 39 -35.65 3.35 27.03
N PRO A 40 -36.32 2.20 26.85
CA PRO A 40 -36.06 0.98 27.62
C PRO A 40 -34.61 0.46 27.50
N PRO A 41 -34.05 -0.17 28.56
CA PRO A 41 -32.66 -0.65 28.56
C PRO A 41 -32.50 -1.98 27.80
N ILE A 42 -32.82 -1.97 26.51
CA ILE A 42 -32.79 -3.14 25.62
C ILE A 42 -31.97 -2.81 24.36
N LEU A 43 -31.00 -3.67 24.04
CA LEU A 43 -30.23 -3.62 22.80
C LEU A 43 -30.77 -4.63 21.80
N HIS A 44 -31.05 -4.18 20.58
CA HIS A 44 -31.57 -4.99 19.49
C HIS A 44 -30.55 -5.11 18.34
N PHE A 45 -30.30 -6.33 17.92
CA PHE A 45 -29.49 -6.68 16.75
C PHE A 45 -30.28 -7.60 15.83
N ILE A 46 -30.00 -7.59 14.53
CA ILE A 46 -30.63 -8.51 13.56
C ILE A 46 -29.54 -9.31 12.86
N TRP A 47 -29.71 -10.63 12.82
CA TRP A 47 -28.83 -11.53 12.08
C TRP A 47 -29.61 -12.73 11.53
N PHE A 48 -29.95 -12.67 10.25
CA PHE A 48 -30.67 -13.76 9.58
C PHE A 48 -29.73 -14.86 9.08
N GLY A 49 -30.27 -16.07 8.97
CA GLY A 49 -29.62 -17.19 8.31
C GLY A 49 -28.63 -17.93 9.20
N HIS A 50 -27.41 -18.10 8.70
CA HIS A 50 -26.37 -18.95 9.30
C HIS A 50 -25.83 -18.40 10.63
N GLU A 51 -24.97 -19.18 11.28
CA GLU A 51 -24.23 -18.79 12.47
C GLU A 51 -23.52 -17.44 12.30
N GLU A 52 -23.49 -16.63 13.36
CA GLU A 52 -22.81 -15.33 13.34
C GLU A 52 -21.29 -15.53 13.22
N PRO A 53 -20.62 -14.89 12.25
CA PRO A 53 -19.18 -14.87 12.21
C PRO A 53 -18.59 -14.30 13.50
N GLU A 54 -17.42 -14.80 13.90
CA GLU A 54 -16.70 -14.34 15.10
C GLU A 54 -16.54 -12.81 15.14
N LEU A 55 -16.22 -12.19 13.99
CA LEU A 55 -16.10 -10.74 13.87
C LEU A 55 -17.40 -10.01 14.22
N VAL A 56 -18.55 -10.52 13.81
CA VAL A 56 -19.86 -9.91 14.09
C VAL A 56 -20.19 -10.05 15.57
N THR A 57 -19.91 -11.22 16.14
CA THR A 57 -20.06 -11.46 17.59
C THR A 57 -19.18 -10.50 18.40
N TRP A 58 -17.93 -10.30 17.98
CA TRP A 58 -17.01 -9.35 18.62
C TRP A 58 -17.47 -7.88 18.48
N LEU A 59 -17.93 -7.47 17.29
CA LEU A 59 -18.48 -6.13 17.06
C LEU A 59 -19.71 -5.88 17.95
N ARG A 60 -20.65 -6.82 17.99
CA ARG A 60 -21.81 -6.78 18.89
C ARG A 60 -21.38 -6.69 20.35
N GLN A 61 -20.42 -7.50 20.78
CA GLN A 61 -19.92 -7.48 22.15
C GLN A 61 -19.35 -6.10 22.52
N SER A 62 -18.60 -5.46 21.61
CA SER A 62 -18.07 -4.12 21.84
C SER A 62 -19.15 -3.06 22.10
N VAL A 63 -20.36 -3.24 21.55
CA VAL A 63 -21.52 -2.39 21.85
C VAL A 63 -22.10 -2.77 23.21
N VAL A 64 -22.30 -4.06 23.50
CA VAL A 64 -22.84 -4.55 24.77
C VAL A 64 -22.00 -4.09 25.96
N ASP A 65 -20.68 -4.08 25.82
CA ASP A 65 -19.75 -3.63 26.87
C ASP A 65 -19.97 -2.16 27.26
N GLN A 66 -20.57 -1.35 26.39
CA GLN A 66 -20.91 0.06 26.67
C GLN A 66 -22.20 0.23 27.49
N TYR A 67 -23.01 -0.83 27.64
CA TYR A 67 -24.31 -0.80 28.30
C TYR A 67 -24.44 -1.95 29.32
N PRO A 68 -23.64 -1.92 30.40
CA PRO A 68 -23.68 -2.97 31.41
C PRO A 68 -25.09 -3.10 32.01
N GLY A 69 -25.59 -4.33 32.12
CA GLY A 69 -26.91 -4.66 32.67
C GLY A 69 -28.09 -4.48 31.71
N TRP A 70 -27.87 -3.99 30.48
CA TRP A 70 -28.93 -3.89 29.48
C TRP A 70 -29.26 -5.26 28.88
N LYS A 71 -30.54 -5.48 28.56
CA LYS A 71 -30.98 -6.73 27.94
C LYS A 71 -30.57 -6.77 26.47
N VAL A 72 -29.89 -7.82 26.04
CA VAL A 72 -29.48 -7.99 24.64
C VAL A 72 -30.43 -8.95 23.92
N LYS A 73 -30.94 -8.57 22.75
CA LYS A 73 -31.75 -9.42 21.88
C LYS A 73 -31.18 -9.45 20.47
N VAL A 74 -30.87 -10.65 19.98
CA VAL A 74 -30.51 -10.89 18.58
C VAL A 74 -31.68 -11.55 17.89
N TRP A 75 -32.25 -10.86 16.91
CA TRP A 75 -33.37 -11.33 16.12
C TRP A 75 -32.85 -12.13 14.93
N ARG A 76 -33.11 -13.44 14.94
CA ARG A 76 -32.69 -14.37 13.88
C ARG A 76 -33.77 -14.66 12.84
N ASP A 77 -35.01 -14.32 13.18
CA ASP A 77 -36.17 -14.48 12.32
C ASP A 77 -37.23 -13.43 12.71
N LYS A 78 -38.29 -13.34 11.91
CA LYS A 78 -39.47 -12.56 12.23
C LYS A 78 -40.16 -13.12 13.48
N PRO A 79 -40.78 -12.26 14.30
CA PRO A 79 -41.59 -12.67 15.45
C PRO A 79 -42.78 -13.55 15.02
N SER A 80 -43.21 -14.45 15.91
CA SER A 80 -44.48 -15.15 15.75
C SER A 80 -45.65 -14.17 15.91
N GLY A 81 -46.65 -14.28 15.03
CA GLY A 81 -47.90 -13.55 15.15
C GLY A 81 -47.83 -12.04 14.87
N TRP A 82 -46.81 -11.54 14.17
CA TRP A 82 -46.90 -10.16 13.65
C TRP A 82 -48.00 -10.04 12.59
N PRO A 83 -48.59 -8.85 12.40
CA PRO A 83 -49.71 -8.66 11.48
C PRO A 83 -49.40 -9.00 10.01
N GLN A 84 -50.43 -9.32 9.22
CA GLN A 84 -50.26 -9.73 7.82
C GLN A 84 -49.57 -8.65 6.98
N GLU A 85 -49.83 -7.37 7.24
CA GLU A 85 -49.20 -6.26 6.53
C GLU A 85 -47.68 -6.19 6.75
N TRP A 86 -47.19 -6.64 7.91
CA TRP A 86 -45.76 -6.78 8.17
C TRP A 86 -45.18 -7.99 7.44
N GLU A 87 -45.91 -9.11 7.42
CA GLU A 87 -45.54 -10.28 6.62
C GLU A 87 -45.39 -9.89 5.15
N ASP A 88 -46.37 -9.18 4.60
CA ASP A 88 -46.33 -8.69 3.23
C ASP A 88 -45.11 -7.78 3.00
N ALA A 89 -44.82 -6.86 3.92
CA ALA A 89 -43.66 -5.97 3.83
C ALA A 89 -42.33 -6.71 3.85
N PHE A 90 -42.23 -7.76 4.66
CA PHE A 90 -41.05 -8.61 4.79
C PHE A 90 -40.84 -9.48 3.56
N GLN A 91 -41.91 -10.13 3.08
CA GLN A 91 -41.89 -11.02 1.91
C GLN A 91 -41.68 -10.25 0.61
N ARG A 92 -42.05 -8.96 0.54
CA ARG A 92 -41.66 -8.08 -0.57
C ARG A 92 -40.16 -8.07 -0.83
N GLY A 93 -39.31 -8.36 0.16
CA GLY A 93 -37.86 -8.46 -0.03
C GLY A 93 -37.37 -9.70 -0.77
N GLY A 94 -38.22 -10.72 -0.96
CA GLY A 94 -37.77 -12.02 -1.47
C GLY A 94 -36.62 -12.58 -0.64
N ASP A 95 -35.50 -12.91 -1.28
CA ASP A 95 -34.29 -13.41 -0.62
C ASP A 95 -33.33 -12.29 -0.14
N ASP A 96 -33.68 -11.01 -0.33
CA ASP A 96 -32.85 -9.88 0.13
C ASP A 96 -32.92 -9.73 1.66
N LEU A 97 -31.95 -10.33 2.34
CA LEU A 97 -31.79 -10.24 3.80
C LEU A 97 -31.58 -8.79 4.28
N VAL A 98 -31.04 -7.90 3.43
CA VAL A 98 -30.89 -6.49 3.77
C VAL A 98 -32.27 -5.83 3.84
N HIS A 99 -33.13 -6.07 2.85
CA HIS A 99 -34.51 -5.59 2.88
C HIS A 99 -35.28 -6.15 4.08
N LYS A 100 -35.16 -7.45 4.34
CA LYS A 100 -35.79 -8.10 5.51
C LYS A 100 -35.32 -7.47 6.83
N SER A 101 -34.05 -7.08 6.93
CA SER A 101 -33.51 -6.38 8.11
C SER A 101 -34.02 -4.94 8.25
N ASP A 102 -34.22 -4.26 7.11
CA ASP A 102 -34.84 -2.94 7.06
C ASP A 102 -36.28 -2.96 7.56
N VAL A 103 -37.05 -4.01 7.26
CA VAL A 103 -38.41 -4.17 7.81
C VAL A 103 -38.35 -4.57 9.28
N LEU A 104 -37.62 -5.63 9.61
CA LEU A 104 -37.64 -6.21 10.96
C LEU A 104 -37.15 -5.25 12.03
N ARG A 105 -36.23 -4.31 11.75
CA ARG A 105 -35.70 -3.37 12.77
C ARG A 105 -36.76 -2.49 13.41
N TRP A 106 -37.85 -2.20 12.70
CA TRP A 106 -38.93 -1.37 13.21
C TRP A 106 -39.82 -2.10 14.20
N TRP A 107 -39.94 -3.43 14.10
CA TRP A 107 -40.78 -4.22 15.00
C TRP A 107 -40.35 -4.15 16.47
N PRO A 108 -39.09 -4.43 16.86
CA PRO A 108 -38.67 -4.29 18.25
C PRO A 108 -38.75 -2.84 18.73
N LEU A 109 -38.41 -1.86 17.89
CA LEU A 109 -38.50 -0.45 18.27
C LEU A 109 -39.95 -0.01 18.53
N LEU A 110 -40.91 -0.49 17.74
CA LEU A 110 -42.34 -0.22 17.94
C LEU A 110 -42.87 -0.93 19.19
N THR A 111 -42.55 -2.20 19.37
CA THR A 111 -43.22 -3.05 20.37
C THR A 111 -42.53 -3.09 21.74
N GLN A 112 -41.21 -2.89 21.75
CA GLN A 112 -40.37 -3.04 22.96
C GLN A 112 -39.54 -1.78 23.25
N GLY A 113 -39.48 -0.82 22.32
CA GLY A 113 -38.57 0.31 22.41
C GLY A 113 -37.11 -0.13 22.35
N GLY A 114 -36.23 0.56 23.07
CA GLY A 114 -34.81 0.23 23.17
C GLY A 114 -33.95 0.87 22.09
N ILE A 115 -32.74 0.34 21.93
CA ILE A 115 -31.76 0.80 20.94
C ILE A 115 -31.46 -0.33 19.96
N TYR A 116 -31.70 -0.07 18.68
CA TYR A 116 -31.26 -0.92 17.58
C TYR A 116 -29.88 -0.49 17.08
N PHE A 117 -29.02 -1.48 16.84
CA PHE A 117 -27.74 -1.34 16.14
C PHE A 117 -27.69 -2.31 14.96
N ASP A 118 -27.13 -1.88 13.81
CA ASP A 118 -26.72 -2.86 12.80
C ASP A 118 -25.60 -3.74 13.42
N SER A 119 -25.59 -5.03 13.08
CA SER A 119 -24.69 -6.03 13.69
C SER A 119 -23.21 -5.82 13.35
N ASP A 120 -22.90 -4.93 12.40
CA ASP A 120 -21.54 -4.58 11.98
C ASP A 120 -20.99 -3.30 12.65
N PHE A 121 -21.61 -2.83 13.73
CA PHE A 121 -21.14 -1.64 14.47
C PHE A 121 -20.17 -1.99 15.60
N PHE A 122 -19.09 -1.20 15.70
CA PHE A 122 -18.18 -1.19 16.84
C PHE A 122 -18.63 -0.12 17.85
N GLY A 123 -18.85 -0.52 19.11
CA GLY A 123 -19.21 0.38 20.20
C GLY A 123 -18.03 1.25 20.63
N VAL A 124 -18.20 2.57 20.64
CA VAL A 124 -17.16 3.52 21.07
C VAL A 124 -17.46 4.08 22.46
N ARG A 125 -18.73 4.39 22.73
CA ARG A 125 -19.23 4.87 24.03
C ARG A 125 -20.76 4.81 24.08
N PRO A 126 -21.38 4.84 25.28
CA PRO A 126 -22.83 4.90 25.41
C PRO A 126 -23.44 6.19 24.81
N LEU A 127 -24.71 6.11 24.40
CA LEU A 127 -25.52 7.28 24.08
C LEU A 127 -25.74 8.12 25.36
N PRO A 128 -25.74 9.45 25.27
CA PRO A 128 -25.91 10.32 26.44
C PRO A 128 -27.36 10.25 26.94
N ASP A 129 -27.58 10.51 28.23
CA ASP A 129 -28.90 10.46 28.85
C ASP A 129 -29.95 11.31 28.12
N SER A 130 -29.56 12.49 27.62
CA SER A 130 -30.45 13.38 26.83
C SER A 130 -31.01 12.73 25.56
N VAL A 131 -30.33 11.71 25.03
CA VAL A 131 -30.80 10.89 23.90
C VAL A 131 -31.72 9.78 24.37
N LEU A 132 -31.42 9.19 25.53
CA LEU A 132 -32.22 8.13 26.14
C LEU A 132 -33.53 8.67 26.76
N GLU A 133 -33.62 9.97 26.99
CA GLU A 133 -34.83 10.67 27.43
C GLU A 133 -35.77 11.03 26.27
N ALA A 134 -35.31 10.95 25.02
CA ALA A 134 -36.12 11.29 23.86
C ALA A 134 -37.14 10.19 23.53
N GLU A 135 -38.27 10.59 22.96
CA GLU A 135 -39.27 9.65 22.41
C GLU A 135 -38.67 8.79 21.28
N PHE A 136 -37.88 9.42 20.41
CA PHE A 136 -37.18 8.77 19.31
C PHE A 136 -35.87 9.48 18.98
N THR A 137 -34.83 8.69 18.72
CA THR A 137 -33.53 9.15 18.26
C THR A 137 -33.07 8.39 17.02
N GLY A 138 -32.57 9.14 16.02
CA GLY A 138 -32.00 8.58 14.80
C GLY A 138 -30.61 9.15 14.46
N SER A 139 -29.84 8.38 13.69
CA SER A 139 -28.52 8.79 13.20
C SER A 139 -28.60 9.49 11.82
N PHE A 140 -27.64 10.37 11.54
CA PHE A 140 -27.51 11.00 10.22
C PHE A 140 -26.05 11.16 9.78
N GLY A 141 -25.84 11.11 8.47
CA GLY A 141 -24.52 11.20 7.83
C GLY A 141 -24.26 12.52 7.08
N GLY A 142 -23.12 12.56 6.39
CA GLY A 142 -22.72 13.63 5.49
C GLY A 142 -23.61 13.77 4.25
N ARG A 143 -23.12 14.42 3.18
CA ARG A 143 -23.88 14.57 1.92
C ARG A 143 -24.12 13.19 1.29
N GLY A 144 -25.29 12.59 1.51
CA GLY A 144 -25.64 11.34 0.82
C GLY A 144 -25.84 11.58 -0.67
N LYS A 145 -25.48 10.55 -1.45
CA LYS A 145 -25.52 10.62 -2.91
C LYS A 145 -26.94 10.51 -3.47
N ARG A 146 -27.91 9.97 -2.74
CA ARG A 146 -29.25 9.68 -3.27
C ARG A 146 -30.26 10.79 -2.93
N PRO A 147 -31.21 11.13 -3.83
CA PRO A 147 -32.20 12.19 -3.57
C PRO A 147 -33.16 11.89 -2.41
N GLY A 148 -33.66 10.66 -2.31
CA GLY A 148 -34.76 10.28 -1.41
C GLY A 148 -34.45 10.31 0.09
N ASN A 149 -33.18 10.16 0.48
CA ASN A 149 -32.76 10.16 1.88
C ASN A 149 -32.22 11.51 2.35
N ARG A 150 -32.37 12.58 1.55
CA ARG A 150 -31.85 13.92 1.88
C ARG A 150 -32.86 14.73 2.67
N PHE A 151 -32.39 15.40 3.70
CA PHE A 151 -33.13 16.44 4.42
C PHE A 151 -32.21 17.62 4.74
N LYS A 152 -32.79 18.80 5.02
CA LYS A 152 -32.02 19.96 5.49
C LYS A 152 -32.02 19.97 7.01
N LEU A 153 -30.84 19.97 7.60
CA LEU A 153 -30.63 20.19 9.02
C LEU A 153 -29.63 21.33 9.21
N TRP A 154 -30.05 22.39 9.90
CA TRP A 154 -29.25 23.61 10.08
C TRP A 154 -28.71 24.18 8.76
N GLY A 155 -29.57 24.27 7.74
CA GLY A 155 -29.21 24.77 6.41
C GLY A 155 -28.31 23.84 5.59
N LYS A 156 -27.83 22.71 6.14
CA LYS A 156 -26.98 21.74 5.43
C LYS A 156 -27.77 20.51 5.01
N GLN A 157 -27.49 20.03 3.80
CA GLN A 157 -28.07 18.78 3.31
C GLN A 157 -27.42 17.58 4.03
N ARG A 158 -28.24 16.78 4.70
CA ARG A 158 -27.87 15.56 5.45
C ARG A 158 -28.58 14.35 4.88
N SER A 159 -28.10 13.17 5.26
CA SER A 159 -28.77 11.91 4.93
C SER A 159 -29.12 11.12 6.18
N ALA A 160 -30.34 10.62 6.25
CA ALA A 160 -30.81 9.79 7.35
C ALA A 160 -30.10 8.43 7.29
N LEU A 161 -29.73 7.88 8.44
CA LEU A 161 -29.05 6.59 8.56
C LEU A 161 -29.78 5.73 9.61
N CYS A 162 -30.07 4.49 9.27
CA CYS A 162 -30.86 3.58 10.12
C CYS A 162 -30.00 2.61 10.94
N GLY A 163 -28.68 2.78 10.95
CA GLY A 163 -27.77 1.84 11.63
C GLY A 163 -27.69 1.99 13.14
N ILE A 164 -28.19 3.10 13.68
CA ILE A 164 -28.46 3.30 15.11
C ILE A 164 -29.80 4.02 15.22
N LEU A 165 -30.76 3.39 15.90
CA LEU A 165 -32.09 3.94 16.17
C LEU A 165 -32.44 3.66 17.62
N ALA A 166 -33.08 4.61 18.29
CA ALA A 166 -33.56 4.40 19.65
C ALA A 166 -34.99 4.94 19.76
N SER A 167 -35.86 4.22 20.44
CA SER A 167 -37.27 4.61 20.58
C SER A 167 -37.84 4.13 21.89
N ILE A 168 -38.86 4.84 22.38
CA ILE A 168 -39.80 4.27 23.33
C ILE A 168 -40.77 3.32 22.61
N PRO A 169 -41.36 2.33 23.29
CA PRO A 169 -42.43 1.52 22.72
C PRO A 169 -43.60 2.41 22.29
N HIS A 170 -44.16 2.15 21.11
CA HIS A 170 -45.30 2.86 20.54
C HIS A 170 -45.13 4.38 20.41
N GLY A 171 -43.88 4.86 20.35
CA GLY A 171 -43.60 6.27 20.10
C GLY A 171 -44.26 6.73 18.79
N LYS A 172 -44.88 7.91 18.81
CA LYS A 172 -45.63 8.52 17.69
C LYS A 172 -44.79 8.54 16.41
N ILE A 173 -43.50 8.80 16.55
CA ILE A 173 -42.56 8.88 15.44
C ILE A 173 -42.30 7.50 14.82
N VAL A 174 -42.02 6.48 15.64
CA VAL A 174 -41.78 5.12 15.13
C VAL A 174 -43.07 4.52 14.56
N THR A 175 -44.23 4.80 15.18
CA THR A 175 -45.55 4.40 14.66
C THR A 175 -45.81 5.01 13.28
N ALA A 176 -45.61 6.32 13.12
CA ALA A 176 -45.80 6.99 11.83
C ALA A 176 -44.80 6.50 10.75
N MET A 177 -43.59 6.12 11.14
CA MET A 177 -42.61 5.50 10.24
C MET A 177 -43.03 4.10 9.80
N VAL A 178 -43.56 3.30 10.73
CA VAL A 178 -44.09 1.97 10.43
C VAL A 178 -45.28 2.06 9.48
N GLU A 179 -46.25 2.94 9.76
CA GLU A 179 -47.39 3.17 8.86
C GLU A 179 -46.92 3.54 7.45
N ASP A 180 -45.95 4.46 7.36
CA ASP A 180 -45.33 4.84 6.09
C ASP A 180 -44.63 3.70 5.37
N MET A 181 -43.95 2.81 6.10
CA MET A 181 -43.30 1.64 5.54
C MET A 181 -44.33 0.64 5.00
N LEU A 182 -45.39 0.38 5.76
CA LEU A 182 -46.43 -0.59 5.41
C LEU A 182 -47.24 -0.15 4.19
N GLN A 183 -47.44 1.15 4.00
CA GLN A 183 -48.13 1.72 2.83
C GLN A 183 -47.30 1.68 1.52
N VAL A 184 -45.98 1.47 1.58
CA VAL A 184 -45.15 1.44 0.37
C VAL A 184 -45.27 0.09 -0.32
N GLN A 185 -45.84 0.10 -1.54
CA GLN A 185 -46.04 -1.08 -2.37
C GLN A 185 -44.82 -1.46 -3.24
N THR A 186 -43.78 -0.61 -3.31
CA THR A 186 -42.62 -0.85 -4.19
C THR A 186 -41.47 -1.56 -3.47
N GLN A 187 -40.71 -2.38 -4.19
CA GLN A 187 -39.47 -3.01 -3.73
C GLN A 187 -38.24 -2.07 -3.80
N GLU A 188 -38.45 -0.77 -3.99
CA GLU A 188 -37.33 0.14 -4.19
C GLU A 188 -36.47 0.25 -2.94
N TRP A 189 -35.15 0.19 -3.14
CA TRP A 189 -34.18 0.39 -2.08
C TRP A 189 -34.42 1.72 -1.35
N GLY A 190 -34.83 1.63 -0.07
CA GLY A 190 -35.23 2.75 0.76
C GLY A 190 -36.72 2.82 1.11
N ALA A 191 -37.57 1.97 0.50
CA ALA A 191 -38.99 1.80 0.83
C ALA A 191 -39.23 1.52 2.33
N CYS A 192 -38.34 0.73 2.95
CA CYS A 192 -38.41 0.33 4.37
C CYS A 192 -37.24 0.85 5.23
N GLY A 193 -36.23 1.47 4.60
CA GLY A 193 -34.99 1.91 5.26
C GLY A 193 -34.89 3.44 5.40
N MET A 194 -33.86 4.03 4.82
CA MET A 194 -33.52 5.44 5.04
C MET A 194 -34.57 6.46 4.58
N ASN A 195 -35.42 6.14 3.58
CA ASN A 195 -36.44 7.11 3.14
C ASN A 195 -37.59 7.20 4.14
N VAL A 196 -37.96 6.09 4.79
CA VAL A 196 -38.95 6.07 5.89
C VAL A 196 -38.47 6.96 7.02
N LEU A 197 -37.22 6.78 7.46
CA LEU A 197 -36.60 7.63 8.49
C LEU A 197 -36.58 9.10 8.06
N ALA A 198 -36.21 9.39 6.80
CA ALA A 198 -36.19 10.76 6.29
C ALA A 198 -37.58 11.41 6.25
N ARG A 199 -38.64 10.64 5.96
CA ARG A 199 -40.03 11.12 6.02
C ARG A 199 -40.49 11.35 7.46
N GLY A 200 -40.20 10.43 8.37
CA GLY A 200 -40.49 10.59 9.79
C GLY A 200 -39.79 11.81 10.40
N ILE A 201 -38.51 12.07 10.04
CA ILE A 201 -37.79 13.30 10.44
C ILE A 201 -38.54 14.56 9.98
N LYS A 202 -39.11 14.56 8.77
CA LYS A 202 -39.85 15.72 8.24
C LYS A 202 -41.18 15.98 8.93
N ARG A 203 -41.79 14.97 9.57
CA ARG A 203 -43.06 15.10 10.30
C ARG A 203 -42.92 15.71 11.70
N GLY A 204 -41.68 15.92 12.16
CA GLY A 204 -41.36 16.66 13.38
C GLY A 204 -41.24 15.77 14.63
N GLY A 205 -40.35 16.16 15.54
CA GLY A 205 -40.21 15.54 16.87
C GLY A 205 -38.93 14.73 17.14
N ILE A 206 -37.97 14.69 16.20
CA ILE A 206 -36.81 13.78 16.34
C ILE A 206 -35.61 14.47 16.99
N HIS A 207 -35.11 13.87 18.08
CA HIS A 207 -33.78 14.15 18.59
C HIS A 207 -32.76 13.49 17.66
N LEU A 208 -31.89 14.30 17.04
CA LEU A 208 -30.90 13.80 16.09
C LEU A 208 -29.52 13.72 16.75
N LEU A 209 -28.85 12.57 16.60
CA LEU A 209 -27.48 12.39 17.09
C LEU A 209 -26.53 13.33 16.36
N SER A 210 -25.97 14.30 17.08
CA SER A 210 -25.01 15.25 16.52
C SER A 210 -23.76 14.52 16.00
N PRO A 211 -23.30 14.82 14.77
CA PRO A 211 -22.12 14.19 14.19
C PRO A 211 -20.80 14.67 14.83
N LYS A 212 -20.89 15.58 15.82
CA LYS A 212 -19.75 15.95 16.67
C LYS A 212 -19.39 14.87 17.68
N HIS A 213 -20.25 13.86 17.86
CA HIS A 213 -20.06 12.78 18.80
C HIS A 213 -20.14 11.43 18.08
N ILE A 214 -19.04 10.66 18.16
CA ILE A 214 -19.00 9.27 17.69
C ILE A 214 -19.49 8.38 18.84
N TYR A 215 -20.50 7.55 18.59
CA TYR A 215 -21.04 6.60 19.59
C TYR A 215 -20.79 5.16 19.19
N ALA A 216 -20.90 4.87 17.89
CA ALA A 216 -20.47 3.63 17.29
C ALA A 216 -20.02 3.86 15.84
N VAL A 217 -19.23 2.92 15.32
CA VAL A 217 -18.66 3.00 13.96
C VAL A 217 -18.99 1.74 13.19
N GLY A 218 -19.73 1.88 12.08
CA GLY A 218 -19.99 0.77 11.18
C GLY A 218 -18.71 0.25 10.54
N ALA A 219 -18.53 -1.07 10.53
CA ALA A 219 -17.41 -1.73 9.89
C ALA A 219 -17.42 -1.41 8.38
N SER A 220 -16.28 -0.93 7.87
CA SER A 220 -16.15 -0.58 6.45
C SER A 220 -15.55 -1.74 5.68
N ARG A 221 -16.07 -1.99 4.46
CA ARG A 221 -15.51 -2.94 3.47
C ARG A 221 -14.03 -2.73 3.10
N LYS A 222 -13.43 -1.63 3.56
CA LYS A 222 -12.03 -1.28 3.30
C LYS A 222 -11.24 -1.33 4.62
N PRO A 223 -10.46 -2.40 4.86
CA PRO A 223 -9.68 -2.58 6.09
C PRO A 223 -8.82 -1.36 6.46
N ALA A 224 -8.21 -0.71 5.47
CA ALA A 224 -7.40 0.49 5.68
C ALA A 224 -8.18 1.73 6.18
N THR A 225 -9.50 1.73 6.05
CA THR A 225 -10.36 2.81 6.55
C THR A 225 -10.87 2.50 7.95
N TRP A 226 -11.14 1.22 8.23
CA TRP A 226 -11.48 0.74 9.57
C TRP A 226 -10.29 0.86 10.52
N ALA A 227 -9.10 0.40 10.13
CA ALA A 227 -7.88 0.54 10.93
C ALA A 227 -7.51 2.00 11.23
N LYS A 228 -7.80 2.93 10.31
CA LYS A 228 -7.62 4.37 10.54
C LYS A 228 -8.65 4.95 11.50
N ALA A 229 -9.92 4.56 11.36
CA ALA A 229 -10.97 4.98 12.28
C ALA A 229 -10.67 4.44 13.68
N TYR A 230 -10.37 3.15 13.80
CA TYR A 230 -9.98 2.48 15.04
C TYR A 230 -8.76 3.13 15.69
N HIS A 231 -7.65 3.29 14.96
CA HIS A 231 -6.46 3.95 15.50
C HIS A 231 -6.71 5.41 15.90
N HIS A 232 -7.55 6.14 15.15
CA HIS A 232 -7.90 7.52 15.51
C HIS A 232 -8.76 7.60 16.77
N ILE A 233 -9.69 6.65 16.94
CA ILE A 233 -10.58 6.53 18.10
C ILE A 233 -9.82 6.07 19.36
N MET A 234 -8.91 5.10 19.22
CA MET A 234 -8.23 4.48 20.36
C MET A 234 -6.99 5.26 20.85
N HIS A 235 -6.44 6.17 20.05
CA HIS A 235 -5.12 6.78 20.34
C HIS A 235 -5.03 8.31 20.29
N GLN A 236 -6.15 9.05 20.25
CA GLN A 236 -6.12 10.53 20.38
C GLN A 236 -6.85 11.03 21.64
N PRO A 237 -6.16 11.75 22.55
CA PRO A 237 -6.74 12.21 23.82
C PRO A 237 -7.48 13.55 23.74
N LYS A 238 -7.96 14.00 22.57
CA LYS A 238 -8.67 15.28 22.41
C LYS A 238 -10.04 15.09 21.75
N PRO A 239 -11.05 15.92 22.11
CA PRO A 239 -12.38 15.80 21.53
C PRO A 239 -12.29 16.12 20.03
N ALA A 240 -12.43 15.10 19.19
CA ALA A 240 -12.45 15.25 17.75
C ALA A 240 -13.71 16.06 17.36
N THR A 241 -13.56 17.39 17.28
CA THR A 241 -14.56 18.22 16.61
C THR A 241 -14.52 17.88 15.13
N GLU A 242 -15.62 17.28 14.66
CA GLU A 242 -15.92 16.90 13.28
C GLU A 242 -15.34 15.57 12.79
N CYS A 243 -16.01 14.47 13.12
CA CYS A 243 -16.18 13.34 12.19
C CYS A 243 -17.16 12.30 12.75
N ALA A 244 -18.45 12.38 12.43
CA ALA A 244 -19.28 11.18 12.40
C ALA A 244 -18.88 10.36 11.17
N VAL A 245 -18.07 9.33 11.39
CA VAL A 245 -17.64 8.43 10.32
C VAL A 245 -18.67 7.31 10.18
N HIS A 246 -19.79 7.59 9.51
CA HIS A 246 -20.46 6.54 8.74
C HIS A 246 -19.78 6.44 7.38
N LEU A 247 -18.83 5.52 7.24
CA LEU A 247 -18.22 5.18 5.95
C LEU A 247 -19.09 4.18 5.18
N TRP A 248 -20.29 4.62 4.77
CA TRP A 248 -21.05 3.87 3.79
C TRP A 248 -20.58 4.24 2.37
N LEU A 249 -19.64 3.46 1.84
CA LEU A 249 -19.25 3.51 0.43
C LEU A 249 -19.97 2.37 -0.28
N GLY A 250 -21.09 2.70 -0.93
CA GLY A 250 -21.96 1.74 -1.61
C GLY A 250 -21.23 0.82 -2.60
N GLY A 251 -21.78 -0.38 -2.77
CA GLY A 251 -21.41 -1.32 -3.81
C GLY A 251 -22.44 -2.44 -3.91
N LYS A 252 -23.05 -2.53 -5.11
CA LYS A 252 -23.86 -3.66 -5.60
C LYS A 252 -23.11 -4.99 -5.44
N GLY A 253 -23.88 -6.06 -5.26
CA GLY A 253 -23.49 -7.44 -5.55
C GLY A 253 -22.69 -8.13 -4.45
N TYR A 254 -23.33 -9.10 -3.80
CA TYR A 254 -22.67 -10.10 -2.96
C TYR A 254 -22.44 -11.33 -3.84
N ALA A 255 -21.18 -11.56 -4.20
CA ALA A 255 -20.60 -12.84 -4.60
C ALA A 255 -19.07 -12.65 -4.47
N ASP A 256 -18.38 -13.59 -3.83
CA ASP A 256 -16.91 -13.64 -3.67
C ASP A 256 -16.26 -12.79 -2.55
N CYS A 257 -16.74 -12.93 -1.32
CA CYS A 257 -15.84 -12.84 -0.16
C CYS A 257 -16.25 -13.77 0.97
N ASN A 258 -16.21 -15.07 0.69
CA ASN A 258 -16.02 -16.06 1.75
C ASN A 258 -14.54 -16.05 2.16
N THR A 259 -14.32 -15.94 3.48
CA THR A 259 -13.14 -16.44 4.22
C THR A 259 -11.76 -16.06 3.67
N GLN A 260 -11.17 -14.96 4.15
CA GLN A 260 -9.71 -14.88 4.21
C GLN A 260 -9.25 -15.72 5.41
N PHE A 261 -8.95 -16.98 5.09
CA PHE A 261 -7.78 -17.71 5.57
C PHE A 261 -6.70 -16.77 6.11
N LEU A 262 -6.03 -17.18 7.19
CA LEU A 262 -4.70 -16.70 7.58
C LEU A 262 -3.85 -16.57 6.30
N ALA A 263 -3.80 -15.36 5.74
CA ALA A 263 -3.27 -15.18 4.40
C ALA A 263 -1.78 -15.45 4.50
N GLU A 264 -1.31 -16.45 3.75
CA GLU A 264 0.11 -16.77 3.66
C GLU A 264 0.93 -15.48 3.51
N PRO A 265 2.07 -15.37 4.22
CA PRO A 265 2.92 -14.19 4.13
C PRO A 265 3.24 -13.91 2.65
N THR A 266 2.86 -12.72 2.17
CA THR A 266 3.02 -12.33 0.77
C THR A 266 3.70 -10.97 0.68
N ALA A 267 4.77 -10.89 -0.11
CA ALA A 267 5.39 -9.63 -0.43
C ALA A 267 4.63 -8.91 -1.57
N THR A 268 4.48 -7.60 -1.46
CA THR A 268 3.84 -6.78 -2.49
C THR A 268 4.90 -6.01 -3.29
N ALA A 269 4.94 -6.22 -4.60
CA ALA A 269 5.82 -5.49 -5.51
C ALA A 269 5.04 -4.45 -6.32
N ALA A 270 5.49 -3.19 -6.30
CA ALA A 270 4.95 -2.12 -7.13
C ALA A 270 6.02 -1.67 -8.13
N VAL A 271 5.89 -2.13 -9.38
CA VAL A 271 6.94 -2.04 -10.39
C VAL A 271 6.47 -1.42 -11.70
N THR A 272 7.40 -0.96 -12.54
CA THR A 272 7.07 -0.51 -13.91
C THR A 272 6.74 -1.69 -14.83
N LYS A 273 6.11 -1.41 -15.98
CA LYS A 273 5.80 -2.44 -17.01
C LYS A 273 7.06 -3.18 -17.48
N ARG A 274 8.18 -2.47 -17.64
CA ARG A 274 9.45 -3.07 -18.06
C ARG A 274 9.91 -4.15 -17.07
N ILE A 275 9.83 -3.86 -15.78
CA ILE A 275 10.25 -4.77 -14.71
C ILE A 275 9.27 -5.90 -14.51
N LEU A 276 7.98 -5.62 -14.62
CA LEU A 276 6.93 -6.62 -14.54
C LEU A 276 7.17 -7.77 -15.53
N ASN A 277 7.74 -7.46 -16.69
CA ASN A 277 8.02 -8.40 -17.77
C ASN A 277 9.50 -8.86 -17.81
N SER A 278 10.32 -8.49 -16.82
CA SER A 278 11.74 -8.87 -16.79
C SER A 278 11.93 -10.28 -16.21
N GLN A 279 12.94 -11.03 -16.69
CA GLN A 279 13.27 -12.31 -16.09
C GLN A 279 13.84 -12.13 -14.68
N ALA A 280 14.50 -11.01 -14.39
CA ALA A 280 14.96 -10.69 -13.05
C ALA A 280 13.82 -10.66 -12.02
N LEU A 281 12.67 -10.05 -12.33
CA LEU A 281 11.51 -10.10 -11.43
C LEU A 281 10.91 -11.51 -11.32
N ALA A 282 10.88 -12.27 -12.42
CA ALA A 282 10.45 -13.66 -12.40
C ALA A 282 11.37 -14.51 -11.49
N ALA A 283 12.67 -14.32 -11.58
CA ALA A 283 13.65 -14.96 -10.72
C ALA A 283 13.50 -14.52 -9.24
N ILE A 284 13.27 -13.24 -8.96
CA ILE A 284 12.93 -12.76 -7.60
C ILE A 284 11.68 -13.47 -7.06
N ARG A 285 10.63 -13.61 -7.86
CA ARG A 285 9.41 -14.35 -7.47
C ARG A 285 9.71 -15.80 -7.14
N THR A 286 10.49 -16.48 -7.99
CA THR A 286 10.89 -17.88 -7.78
C THR A 286 11.67 -18.05 -6.49
N ILE A 287 12.69 -17.21 -6.26
CA ILE A 287 13.53 -17.30 -5.06
C ILE A 287 12.74 -16.95 -3.79
N SER A 288 11.93 -15.89 -3.82
CA SER A 288 11.11 -15.50 -2.67
C SER A 288 10.04 -16.56 -2.36
N GLY A 289 9.42 -17.15 -3.39
CA GLY A 289 8.47 -18.24 -3.24
C GLY A 289 9.10 -19.49 -2.61
N ARG A 290 10.31 -19.87 -3.03
CA ARG A 290 11.08 -20.97 -2.39
C ARG A 290 11.42 -20.68 -0.93
N ALA A 291 11.60 -19.42 -0.57
CA ALA A 291 11.83 -19.00 0.82
C ALA A 291 10.53 -18.89 1.65
N GLY A 292 9.36 -19.15 1.06
CA GLY A 292 8.06 -19.04 1.73
C GLY A 292 7.46 -17.63 1.75
N LEU A 293 7.99 -16.70 0.92
CA LEU A 293 7.47 -15.34 0.77
C LEU A 293 7.08 -15.06 -0.69
N PRO A 294 5.96 -15.60 -1.20
CA PRO A 294 5.48 -15.32 -2.55
C PRO A 294 5.32 -13.81 -2.84
N VAL A 295 5.77 -13.38 -4.01
CA VAL A 295 5.75 -11.96 -4.43
C VAL A 295 4.61 -11.68 -5.41
N ARG A 296 3.64 -10.86 -4.98
CA ARG A 296 2.56 -10.34 -5.83
C ARG A 296 2.97 -9.00 -6.43
N ALA A 297 3.18 -8.95 -7.75
CA ALA A 297 3.61 -7.72 -8.41
C ALA A 297 2.49 -7.03 -9.17
N PHE A 298 2.51 -5.70 -9.11
CA PHE A 298 1.52 -4.84 -9.73
C PHE A 298 2.21 -3.67 -10.44
N ARG A 299 1.48 -3.06 -11.38
CA ARG A 299 1.92 -1.82 -12.02
C ARG A 299 1.86 -0.66 -11.02
N ASP A 300 2.95 0.09 -10.92
CA ASP A 300 3.15 1.21 -9.97
C ASP A 300 2.07 2.31 -10.03
N ARG A 301 1.36 2.50 -11.16
CA ARG A 301 0.30 3.51 -11.26
C ARG A 301 -0.98 3.17 -10.47
N ASP A 302 -1.16 1.91 -10.08
CA ASP A 302 -2.40 1.47 -9.47
C ASP A 302 -2.26 1.51 -7.93
N LYS A 303 -2.87 2.50 -7.29
CA LYS A 303 -3.04 2.54 -5.82
C LYS A 303 -1.71 2.38 -5.03
N PHE A 304 -0.58 2.86 -5.55
CA PHE A 304 0.75 2.68 -4.95
C PHE A 304 0.79 2.89 -3.43
N THR A 305 0.33 4.08 -2.98
CA THR A 305 0.35 4.44 -1.56
C THR A 305 -0.52 3.54 -0.70
N ALA A 306 -1.64 3.05 -1.23
CA ALA A 306 -2.51 2.13 -0.48
C ALA A 306 -1.87 0.75 -0.35
N ARG A 307 -1.27 0.23 -1.43
CA ARG A 307 -0.55 -1.05 -1.43
C ARG A 307 0.65 -1.03 -0.50
N ARG A 308 1.49 0.01 -0.61
CA ARG A 308 2.63 0.20 0.29
C ARG A 308 2.22 0.25 1.75
N ARG A 309 1.09 0.90 2.09
CA ARG A 309 0.60 0.99 3.48
C ARG A 309 0.03 -0.32 4.03
N ALA A 310 -0.39 -1.24 3.15
CA ALA A 310 -0.98 -2.52 3.54
C ALA A 310 0.04 -3.66 3.59
N ALA A 311 1.28 -3.43 3.11
CA ALA A 311 2.31 -4.45 3.03
C ALA A 311 3.23 -4.42 4.25
N THR A 312 3.54 -5.60 4.80
CA THR A 312 4.66 -5.83 5.72
C THR A 312 5.97 -5.90 4.95
N ASP A 313 5.96 -6.58 3.79
CA ASP A 313 7.09 -6.79 2.91
C ASP A 313 6.80 -6.16 1.54
N PHE A 314 7.64 -5.21 1.14
CA PHE A 314 7.37 -4.37 -0.02
C PHE A 314 8.57 -4.28 -0.97
N ILE A 315 8.33 -4.44 -2.27
CA ILE A 315 9.34 -4.24 -3.31
C ILE A 315 8.93 -3.01 -4.11
N THR A 316 9.78 -1.98 -4.16
CA THR A 316 9.50 -0.73 -4.87
C THR A 316 10.36 -0.59 -6.11
N TRP A 317 9.81 -0.05 -7.19
CA TRP A 317 10.57 0.46 -8.36
C TRP A 317 10.40 1.97 -8.50
N GLY A 318 11.45 2.68 -8.91
CA GLY A 318 11.34 4.11 -9.21
C GLY A 318 11.05 4.90 -7.95
N VAL A 319 11.96 4.82 -6.98
CA VAL A 319 11.85 5.44 -5.65
C VAL A 319 11.37 6.89 -5.79
N LYS A 320 10.20 7.21 -5.22
CA LYS A 320 9.56 8.55 -5.36
C LYS A 320 9.61 9.39 -4.09
N TRP A 321 10.02 8.77 -2.99
CA TRP A 321 10.06 9.34 -1.64
C TRP A 321 11.35 8.94 -0.94
N LYS A 322 11.71 9.64 0.14
CA LYS A 322 12.82 9.23 1.01
C LYS A 322 12.62 7.81 1.54
N SER A 323 13.70 7.07 1.76
CA SER A 323 13.63 5.67 2.25
C SER A 323 12.88 5.57 3.59
N SER A 324 12.93 6.60 4.43
CA SER A 324 12.15 6.67 5.68
C SER A 324 10.64 6.61 5.45
N TRP A 325 10.13 7.17 4.35
CA TRP A 325 8.71 7.09 4.02
C TRP A 325 8.28 5.67 3.72
N TYR A 326 9.16 4.90 3.07
CA TYR A 326 8.95 3.50 2.72
C TYR A 326 9.02 2.55 3.92
N ARG A 327 9.83 2.85 4.95
CA ARG A 327 9.96 2.03 6.17
C ARG A 327 8.97 2.38 7.29
N ARG A 328 8.16 3.45 7.15
CA ARG A 328 7.15 3.82 8.18
C ARG A 328 6.23 2.65 8.52
N GLY A 329 6.07 2.35 9.81
CA GLY A 329 5.25 1.23 10.27
C GLY A 329 6.01 -0.11 10.29
N GLY A 330 7.35 -0.08 10.22
CA GLY A 330 8.18 -1.28 10.29
C GLY A 330 8.22 -2.10 8.99
N THR A 331 7.71 -1.56 7.87
CA THR A 331 7.73 -2.26 6.58
C THR A 331 9.16 -2.63 6.17
N ASN A 332 9.37 -3.90 5.86
CA ASN A 332 10.58 -4.46 5.28
C ASN A 332 10.59 -4.21 3.76
N VAL A 333 11.58 -3.47 3.25
CA VAL A 333 11.55 -2.94 1.87
C VAL A 333 12.76 -3.39 1.07
N LEU A 334 12.52 -3.89 -0.14
CA LEU A 334 13.53 -4.08 -1.17
C LEU A 334 13.41 -2.97 -2.22
N TYR A 335 14.47 -2.18 -2.38
CA TYR A 335 14.53 -1.05 -3.29
C TYR A 335 15.08 -1.50 -4.63
N LEU A 336 14.30 -1.31 -5.70
CA LEU A 336 14.74 -1.56 -7.07
C LEU A 336 14.79 -0.24 -7.84
N GLU A 337 15.83 -0.06 -8.64
CA GLU A 337 15.93 1.04 -9.60
C GLU A 337 16.75 0.66 -10.83
N ASN A 338 16.92 1.55 -11.80
CA ASN A 338 17.90 1.35 -12.85
C ASN A 338 19.30 1.20 -12.26
N ALA A 339 20.11 0.40 -12.93
CA ALA A 339 21.54 0.22 -12.67
C ALA A 339 22.27 1.56 -12.41
N LEU A 340 23.16 1.58 -11.41
CA LEU A 340 23.97 2.78 -11.10
C LEU A 340 25.17 2.91 -12.04
N LEU A 341 25.63 1.78 -12.60
CA LEU A 341 26.63 1.75 -13.66
C LEU A 341 25.94 1.34 -14.95
N LYS A 342 25.68 2.33 -15.83
CA LYS A 342 24.91 2.21 -17.06
C LYS A 342 23.43 1.85 -16.79
N GLN A 343 22.58 2.86 -16.67
CA GLN A 343 21.15 2.69 -16.29
C GLN A 343 20.35 1.62 -17.07
N ASN A 344 20.67 1.36 -18.34
CA ASN A 344 19.96 0.37 -19.14
C ASN A 344 20.55 -1.04 -19.07
N SER A 345 21.66 -1.25 -18.35
CA SER A 345 22.36 -2.53 -18.26
C SER A 345 21.72 -3.50 -17.26
N GLY A 346 20.93 -3.01 -16.32
CA GLY A 346 20.34 -3.83 -15.27
C GLY A 346 19.46 -3.08 -14.28
N ILE A 347 19.27 -3.73 -13.14
CA ILE A 347 18.45 -3.33 -12.01
C ILE A 347 19.37 -3.19 -10.81
N TYR A 348 19.41 -1.99 -10.22
CA TYR A 348 19.93 -1.79 -8.88
C TYR A 348 18.97 -2.41 -7.85
N ILE A 349 19.50 -3.09 -6.83
CA ILE A 349 18.76 -3.76 -5.77
C ILE A 349 19.44 -3.51 -4.43
N ASP A 350 18.69 -3.08 -3.42
CA ASP A 350 19.22 -2.78 -2.09
C ASP A 350 18.18 -3.00 -0.99
N HIS A 351 18.62 -3.53 0.16
CA HIS A 351 17.74 -3.84 1.30
C HIS A 351 17.66 -2.70 2.33
N ALA A 352 18.58 -1.73 2.28
CA ALA A 352 18.65 -0.64 3.23
C ALA A 352 17.94 0.61 2.69
N GLY A 353 18.13 0.93 1.41
CA GLY A 353 17.57 2.15 0.85
C GLY A 353 18.03 2.43 -0.57
N TYR A 354 17.84 3.67 -1.00
CA TYR A 354 18.32 4.16 -2.28
C TYR A 354 19.30 5.31 -2.05
N PHE A 355 20.37 5.37 -2.86
CA PHE A 355 21.37 6.43 -2.80
C PHE A 355 22.03 6.56 -1.42
N CYS A 356 21.97 7.70 -0.74
CA CYS A 356 22.66 7.86 0.55
C CYS A 356 22.06 6.98 1.67
N ASP A 357 20.87 6.42 1.46
CA ASP A 357 20.26 5.45 2.37
C ASP A 357 20.60 3.99 2.00
N SER A 358 21.35 3.77 0.92
CA SER A 358 21.75 2.42 0.45
C SER A 358 22.69 1.74 1.42
N SER A 359 22.75 0.41 1.40
CA SER A 359 23.78 -0.31 2.17
C SER A 359 25.17 -0.07 1.60
N ILE A 360 25.29 0.33 0.32
CA ILE A 360 26.58 0.77 -0.24
C ILE A 360 27.14 1.94 0.58
N ALA A 361 26.33 2.97 0.86
CA ALA A 361 26.74 4.15 1.61
C ALA A 361 26.78 3.95 3.13
N THR A 362 25.90 3.08 3.66
CA THR A 362 25.65 2.98 5.11
C THR A 362 26.27 1.77 5.79
N GLU A 363 26.75 0.78 5.02
CA GLU A 363 27.35 -0.44 5.55
C GLU A 363 28.80 -0.60 5.03
N PRO A 364 29.72 -1.17 5.83
CA PRO A 364 31.08 -1.45 5.37
C PRO A 364 31.08 -2.40 4.16
N GLN A 365 31.74 -1.99 3.08
CA GLN A 365 31.83 -2.80 1.86
C GLN A 365 33.03 -3.75 1.91
N PRO A 366 32.91 -5.05 1.62
CA PRO A 366 34.07 -5.93 1.61
C PRO A 366 35.04 -5.57 0.49
N ALA A 367 36.32 -5.89 0.69
CA ALA A 367 37.34 -5.73 -0.34
C ALA A 367 36.94 -6.48 -1.62
N PRO A 368 37.21 -5.93 -2.82
CA PRO A 368 36.96 -6.63 -4.07
C PRO A 368 37.77 -7.91 -4.18
N THR A 369 37.14 -8.96 -4.72
CA THR A 369 37.85 -10.16 -5.17
C THR A 369 38.37 -9.97 -6.60
N ASN A 370 39.41 -10.70 -7.01
CA ASN A 370 39.92 -10.66 -8.38
C ASN A 370 38.83 -10.96 -9.43
N THR A 371 37.89 -11.86 -9.11
CA THR A 371 36.76 -12.19 -9.99
C THR A 371 35.81 -11.01 -10.15
N GLU A 372 35.52 -10.27 -9.09
CA GLU A 372 34.67 -9.07 -9.16
C GLU A 372 35.33 -7.96 -9.96
N VAL A 373 36.64 -7.76 -9.78
CA VAL A 373 37.41 -6.77 -10.56
C VAL A 373 37.40 -7.14 -12.05
N ALA A 374 37.66 -8.40 -12.38
CA ALA A 374 37.60 -8.87 -13.77
C ALA A 374 36.19 -8.71 -14.37
N HIS A 375 35.14 -8.98 -13.59
CA HIS A 375 33.76 -8.80 -14.01
C HIS A 375 33.42 -7.30 -14.24
N LEU A 376 33.85 -6.42 -13.34
CA LEU A 376 33.72 -4.98 -13.50
C LEU A 376 34.41 -4.50 -14.78
N GLN A 377 35.66 -4.90 -15.01
CA GLN A 377 36.41 -4.52 -16.21
C GLN A 377 35.73 -4.99 -17.49
N ALA A 378 35.23 -6.23 -17.51
CA ALA A 378 34.47 -6.76 -18.64
C ALA A 378 33.17 -5.96 -18.87
N HIS A 379 32.45 -5.63 -17.80
CA HIS A 379 31.25 -4.81 -17.87
C HIS A 379 31.54 -3.41 -18.42
N VAL A 380 32.58 -2.73 -17.92
CA VAL A 380 32.94 -1.38 -18.38
C VAL A 380 33.32 -1.38 -19.86
N ARG A 381 34.12 -2.36 -20.29
CA ARG A 381 34.50 -2.52 -21.71
C ARG A 381 33.29 -2.76 -22.61
N ASP A 382 32.39 -3.66 -22.21
CA ASP A 382 31.17 -3.98 -22.97
C ASP A 382 30.20 -2.78 -23.06
N ARG A 383 30.02 -2.04 -21.96
CA ARG A 383 28.97 -1.01 -21.87
C ARG A 383 29.39 0.38 -22.29
N PHE A 384 30.68 0.68 -22.24
CA PHE A 384 31.22 2.01 -22.55
C PHE A 384 32.29 2.00 -23.65
N GLY A 385 32.84 0.85 -24.02
CA GLY A 385 33.84 0.74 -25.08
C GLY A 385 35.25 1.16 -24.69
N TRP A 386 35.53 1.30 -23.38
CA TRP A 386 36.85 1.63 -22.84
C TRP A 386 37.23 0.71 -21.66
N PRO A 387 38.52 0.57 -21.34
CA PRO A 387 38.92 -0.06 -20.09
C PRO A 387 38.52 0.83 -18.90
N TRP A 388 38.25 0.22 -17.74
CA TRP A 388 38.12 0.98 -16.50
C TRP A 388 39.41 1.80 -16.26
N PHE A 389 39.26 3.02 -15.73
CA PHE A 389 40.38 3.95 -15.53
C PHE A 389 41.15 4.34 -16.80
N ALA A 390 40.47 4.42 -17.95
CA ALA A 390 41.11 4.93 -19.17
C ALA A 390 41.53 6.41 -19.07
N GLY A 391 40.98 7.16 -18.10
CA GLY A 391 41.16 8.60 -17.97
C GLY A 391 40.33 9.40 -18.99
N GLY A 392 40.14 10.68 -18.71
CA GLY A 392 39.72 11.65 -19.72
C GLY A 392 40.88 12.54 -20.16
N ASP A 393 40.57 13.59 -20.91
CA ASP A 393 41.56 14.60 -21.31
C ASP A 393 41.89 15.54 -20.13
N PRO A 394 43.11 15.53 -19.57
CA PRO A 394 43.50 16.41 -18.48
C PRO A 394 43.45 17.90 -18.85
N ASN A 395 43.50 18.22 -20.15
CA ASN A 395 43.37 19.58 -20.67
C ASN A 395 41.94 19.92 -21.12
N GLY A 396 41.03 18.95 -21.07
CA GLY A 396 39.62 19.11 -21.47
C GLY A 396 38.81 20.04 -20.54
N PRO A 397 37.54 20.30 -20.83
CA PRO A 397 36.68 21.07 -19.93
C PRO A 397 36.33 20.32 -18.64
N ILE A 398 35.85 21.06 -17.64
CA ILE A 398 35.06 20.51 -16.53
C ILE A 398 33.61 20.39 -17.00
N MET A 399 33.04 19.19 -16.89
CA MET A 399 31.66 18.95 -17.27
C MET A 399 30.72 19.22 -16.09
N ILE A 400 29.67 20.01 -16.27
CA ILE A 400 28.56 20.14 -15.32
C ILE A 400 27.38 19.32 -15.85
N ALA A 401 27.08 18.18 -15.23
CA ALA A 401 25.96 17.33 -15.63
C ALA A 401 24.69 17.66 -14.83
N CYS A 402 23.73 18.29 -15.51
CA CYS A 402 22.41 18.58 -14.95
C CYS A 402 21.53 17.31 -14.86
N GLN A 403 20.49 17.40 -14.05
CA GLN A 403 19.51 16.34 -13.79
C GLN A 403 18.07 16.87 -13.94
N VAL A 404 17.09 15.97 -13.87
CA VAL A 404 15.67 16.36 -13.88
C VAL A 404 15.29 16.92 -12.51
N ASP A 405 14.76 18.13 -12.45
CA ASP A 405 14.40 18.82 -11.19
C ASP A 405 13.50 18.02 -10.24
N ASN A 406 12.62 17.18 -10.80
CA ASN A 406 11.66 16.40 -10.02
C ASN A 406 12.12 14.98 -9.70
N ASP A 407 13.37 14.63 -10.06
CA ASP A 407 13.99 13.38 -9.66
C ASP A 407 13.98 13.24 -8.13
N CYS A 408 13.79 12.03 -7.61
CA CYS A 408 13.76 11.83 -6.16
C CYS A 408 15.08 12.27 -5.52
N SER A 409 16.19 12.06 -6.21
CA SER A 409 17.52 12.34 -5.70
C SER A 409 17.77 13.83 -5.54
N VAL A 410 17.40 14.60 -6.55
CA VAL A 410 17.41 16.06 -6.52
C VAL A 410 16.47 16.61 -5.44
N ARG A 411 15.27 16.04 -5.28
CA ARG A 411 14.29 16.56 -4.31
C ARG A 411 14.65 16.30 -2.85
N TYR A 412 15.40 15.24 -2.57
CA TYR A 412 15.54 14.71 -1.21
C TYR A 412 16.96 14.61 -0.70
N HIS A 413 17.94 14.55 -1.60
CA HIS A 413 19.36 14.39 -1.30
C HIS A 413 20.20 15.57 -1.82
N TYR A 414 19.54 16.61 -2.33
CA TYR A 414 20.12 17.90 -2.66
C TYR A 414 19.32 19.01 -2.00
N HIS A 415 20.02 19.91 -1.32
CA HIS A 415 19.42 20.95 -0.49
C HIS A 415 20.04 22.31 -0.85
N PRO A 416 19.72 22.87 -2.03
CA PRO A 416 20.31 24.14 -2.50
C PRO A 416 19.80 25.39 -1.77
N GLY A 417 19.43 25.30 -0.49
CA GLY A 417 18.64 26.32 0.19
C GLY A 417 17.16 26.28 -0.21
N ARG A 418 16.26 26.63 0.70
CA ARG A 418 14.81 26.58 0.46
C ARG A 418 14.37 27.78 -0.41
N GLY A 419 14.45 27.64 -1.73
CA GLY A 419 13.97 28.64 -2.70
C GLY A 419 13.00 28.05 -3.73
N THR A 420 12.34 28.92 -4.50
CA THR A 420 11.49 28.54 -5.65
C THR A 420 12.26 28.32 -6.95
N ALA A 421 13.59 28.50 -6.92
CA ALA A 421 14.45 28.32 -8.09
C ALA A 421 14.43 26.85 -8.58
N PRO A 422 14.51 26.61 -9.90
CA PRO A 422 14.77 25.27 -10.44
C PRO A 422 16.04 24.70 -9.83
N ALA A 423 16.08 23.39 -9.55
CA ALA A 423 17.18 22.80 -8.79
C ALA A 423 18.52 22.89 -9.53
N MET A 424 18.52 22.96 -10.87
CA MET A 424 19.75 23.08 -11.64
C MET A 424 20.36 24.49 -11.62
N GLN A 425 19.61 25.53 -11.27
CA GLN A 425 20.17 26.88 -11.16
C GLN A 425 21.20 26.96 -10.02
N PRO A 426 20.89 26.57 -8.76
CA PRO A 426 21.89 26.57 -7.70
C PRO A 426 23.12 25.67 -7.95
N LEU A 427 23.01 24.65 -8.80
CA LEU A 427 24.17 23.86 -9.23
C LEU A 427 25.09 24.72 -10.11
N CYS A 428 24.54 25.42 -11.10
CA CYS A 428 25.30 26.31 -11.96
C CYS A 428 25.89 27.48 -11.15
N ASP A 429 25.09 28.10 -10.27
CA ASP A 429 25.53 29.21 -9.42
C ASP A 429 26.72 28.78 -8.54
N ALA A 430 26.62 27.64 -7.85
CA ALA A 430 27.72 27.13 -7.03
C ALA A 430 28.99 26.82 -7.84
N CYS A 431 28.84 26.33 -9.07
CA CYS A 431 29.97 26.13 -9.98
C CYS A 431 30.57 27.45 -10.45
N ALA A 432 29.75 28.46 -10.77
CA ALA A 432 30.20 29.77 -11.20
C ALA A 432 30.97 30.50 -10.09
N ASP A 433 30.50 30.35 -8.85
CA ASP A 433 31.10 31.00 -7.67
C ASP A 433 32.41 30.35 -7.22
N HIS A 434 32.60 29.04 -7.44
CA HIS A 434 33.67 28.28 -6.79
C HIS A 434 34.60 27.49 -7.72
N LEU A 435 34.24 27.24 -8.98
CA LEU A 435 35.21 26.64 -9.92
C LEU A 435 36.31 27.66 -10.25
N PRO A 436 37.57 27.23 -10.42
CA PRO A 436 38.64 28.15 -10.78
C PRO A 436 38.41 28.77 -12.16
N ALA A 437 38.62 30.09 -12.25
CA ALA A 437 38.54 30.81 -13.51
C ALA A 437 39.58 30.32 -14.53
N GLY A 438 39.27 30.48 -15.83
CA GLY A 438 40.18 30.13 -16.92
C GLY A 438 40.19 28.64 -17.29
N ILE A 439 39.41 27.80 -16.62
CA ILE A 439 39.20 26.40 -17.02
C ILE A 439 37.92 26.33 -17.85
N PRO A 440 37.95 25.79 -19.09
CA PRO A 440 36.75 25.63 -19.89
C PRO A 440 35.69 24.81 -19.15
N VAL A 441 34.45 25.25 -19.20
CA VAL A 441 33.30 24.55 -18.60
C VAL A 441 32.31 24.15 -19.69
N LEU A 442 31.85 22.91 -19.61
CA LEU A 442 30.88 22.32 -20.51
C LEU A 442 29.63 21.90 -19.72
N VAL A 443 28.52 22.59 -19.92
CA VAL A 443 27.26 22.29 -19.22
C VAL A 443 26.41 21.35 -20.06
N ARG A 444 26.06 20.19 -19.50
CA ARG A 444 25.20 19.21 -20.15
C ARG A 444 23.80 19.21 -19.55
N PRO A 445 22.76 19.62 -20.29
CA PRO A 445 21.39 19.48 -19.85
C PRO A 445 20.97 18.00 -19.84
N HIS A 446 20.08 17.62 -18.92
CA HIS A 446 19.57 16.25 -18.89
C HIS A 446 18.62 16.03 -20.09
N PRO A 447 18.76 14.94 -20.88
CA PRO A 447 17.96 14.73 -22.10
C PRO A 447 16.46 14.53 -21.84
N LYS A 448 16.08 14.22 -20.59
CA LYS A 448 14.69 14.10 -20.14
C LYS A 448 14.18 15.30 -19.32
N ALA A 449 14.96 16.38 -19.23
CA ALA A 449 14.49 17.60 -18.57
C ALA A 449 13.25 18.12 -19.31
N ARG A 450 12.19 18.46 -18.56
CA ARG A 450 10.95 18.98 -19.16
C ARG A 450 11.06 20.42 -19.62
N ARG A 451 11.99 21.16 -19.02
CA ARG A 451 12.31 22.54 -19.35
C ARG A 451 13.73 22.57 -19.92
N PRO A 452 13.99 23.37 -20.95
CA PRO A 452 15.35 23.63 -21.37
C PRO A 452 16.12 24.30 -20.22
N LEU A 453 17.45 24.14 -20.23
CA LEU A 453 18.33 24.89 -19.36
C LEU A 453 18.18 26.38 -19.68
N ASN A 454 18.10 27.25 -18.67
CA ASN A 454 18.11 28.68 -18.93
C ASN A 454 19.54 29.11 -19.32
N PRO A 455 19.77 29.70 -20.51
CA PRO A 455 21.08 30.20 -20.89
C PRO A 455 21.62 31.28 -19.93
N ASP A 456 20.74 32.00 -19.22
CA ASP A 456 21.17 33.04 -18.25
C ASP A 456 21.91 32.45 -17.03
N TRP A 457 21.87 31.13 -16.84
CA TRP A 457 22.63 30.45 -15.77
C TRP A 457 24.07 30.14 -16.18
N LEU A 458 24.45 30.43 -17.42
CA LEU A 458 25.77 30.14 -17.96
C LEU A 458 26.65 31.39 -17.93
N LEU A 459 27.89 31.23 -17.49
CA LEU A 459 28.89 32.29 -17.68
C LEU A 459 29.24 32.42 -19.17
N PRO A 460 29.69 33.59 -19.64
CA PRO A 460 29.94 33.83 -21.07
C PRO A 460 30.93 32.88 -21.74
N ASP A 461 31.86 32.30 -20.98
CA ASP A 461 32.88 31.35 -21.43
C ASP A 461 32.46 29.88 -21.28
N TRP A 462 31.27 29.62 -20.76
CA TRP A 462 30.73 28.26 -20.63
C TRP A 462 30.06 27.83 -21.93
N THR A 463 30.22 26.56 -22.27
CA THR A 463 29.65 25.96 -23.48
C THR A 463 28.55 24.96 -23.13
N LEU A 464 27.57 24.80 -24.03
CA LEU A 464 26.50 23.83 -23.86
C LEU A 464 26.82 22.53 -24.61
N ASP A 465 26.76 21.40 -23.92
CA ASP A 465 26.91 20.09 -24.55
C ASP A 465 25.61 19.64 -25.23
N THR A 466 25.61 19.66 -26.56
CA THR A 466 24.50 19.18 -27.40
C THR A 466 24.75 17.77 -27.96
N SER A 467 25.81 17.09 -27.54
CA SER A 467 26.17 15.75 -28.03
C SER A 467 25.09 14.72 -27.68
N LYS A 468 24.78 13.85 -28.64
CA LYS A 468 23.92 12.67 -28.42
C LYS A 468 24.62 11.58 -27.61
N ASP A 469 25.95 11.53 -27.67
CA ASP A 469 26.76 10.56 -26.96
C ASP A 469 27.49 11.21 -25.79
N VAL A 470 26.90 11.05 -24.60
CA VAL A 470 27.50 11.55 -23.35
C VAL A 470 28.85 10.90 -23.05
N TYR A 471 29.09 9.67 -23.51
CA TYR A 471 30.30 8.92 -23.20
C TYR A 471 31.48 9.39 -24.04
N ALA A 472 31.24 9.75 -25.30
CA ALA A 472 32.22 10.45 -26.12
C ALA A 472 32.61 11.78 -25.47
N THR A 473 31.64 12.58 -25.03
CA THR A 473 31.92 13.85 -24.33
C THR A 473 32.67 13.63 -23.02
N LEU A 474 32.28 12.64 -22.21
CA LEU A 474 32.91 12.40 -20.91
C LEU A 474 34.42 12.13 -21.04
N ARG A 475 34.85 11.44 -22.10
CA ARG A 475 36.28 11.20 -22.40
C ARG A 475 37.06 12.46 -22.75
N THR A 476 36.41 13.50 -23.28
CA THR A 476 37.07 14.77 -23.55
C THR A 476 37.14 15.67 -22.34
N CYS A 477 36.57 15.27 -21.19
CA CYS A 477 36.51 16.12 -19.99
C CYS A 477 37.63 15.76 -19.02
N ARG A 478 38.11 16.74 -18.26
CA ARG A 478 39.11 16.52 -17.19
C ARG A 478 38.49 16.13 -15.86
N ALA A 479 37.24 16.53 -15.63
CA ALA A 479 36.51 16.30 -14.39
C ALA A 479 34.99 16.43 -14.62
N LEU A 480 34.21 15.95 -13.67
CA LEU A 480 32.75 16.03 -13.66
C LEU A 480 32.24 16.70 -12.37
N VAL A 481 31.29 17.61 -12.49
CA VAL A 481 30.46 18.13 -11.40
C VAL A 481 29.02 17.73 -11.64
N THR A 482 28.35 17.22 -10.61
CA THR A 482 26.90 16.95 -10.67
C THR A 482 26.28 17.05 -9.28
N VAL A 483 24.96 16.93 -9.20
CA VAL A 483 24.27 16.81 -7.90
C VAL A 483 24.42 15.38 -7.39
N SER A 484 23.71 14.44 -7.99
CA SER A 484 23.70 13.03 -7.62
C SER A 484 23.37 12.13 -8.81
N SER A 485 23.83 12.50 -10.00
CA SER A 485 23.59 11.74 -11.23
C SER A 485 24.31 10.40 -11.21
N THR A 486 23.72 9.36 -11.82
CA THR A 486 24.44 8.10 -12.05
C THR A 486 25.66 8.30 -12.95
N LEU A 487 25.72 9.38 -13.73
CA LEU A 487 26.90 9.75 -14.51
C LEU A 487 28.14 9.96 -13.63
N ALA A 488 27.99 10.31 -12.35
CA ALA A 488 29.11 10.33 -11.40
C ALA A 488 29.76 8.95 -11.28
N THR A 489 28.98 7.90 -11.09
CA THR A 489 29.49 6.52 -11.02
C THR A 489 30.11 6.06 -12.34
N GLU A 490 29.55 6.49 -13.47
CA GLU A 490 30.08 6.19 -14.80
C GLU A 490 31.41 6.94 -15.07
N ALA A 491 31.57 8.17 -14.57
CA ALA A 491 32.81 8.94 -14.63
C ALA A 491 33.90 8.37 -13.72
N LEU A 492 33.54 7.88 -12.53
CA LEU A 492 34.47 7.15 -11.66
C LEU A 492 34.98 5.86 -12.35
N ALA A 493 34.12 5.15 -13.08
CA ALA A 493 34.56 3.99 -13.86
C ALA A 493 35.54 4.35 -14.99
N LEU A 494 35.46 5.59 -15.52
CA LEU A 494 36.43 6.13 -16.46
C LEU A 494 37.73 6.59 -15.76
N GLY A 495 37.72 6.81 -14.43
CA GLY A 495 38.85 7.33 -13.66
C GLY A 495 38.91 8.86 -13.62
N LEU A 496 37.78 9.55 -13.83
CA LEU A 496 37.72 11.01 -13.73
C LEU A 496 37.61 11.48 -12.27
N PRO A 497 38.23 12.61 -11.92
CA PRO A 497 37.82 13.42 -10.78
C PRO A 497 36.34 13.81 -10.86
N VAL A 498 35.60 13.59 -9.77
CA VAL A 498 34.16 13.88 -9.67
C VAL A 498 33.89 14.69 -8.42
N ALA A 499 33.17 15.80 -8.55
CA ALA A 499 32.55 16.52 -7.43
C ALA A 499 31.03 16.32 -7.43
N CYS A 500 30.46 16.17 -6.24
CA CYS A 500 29.02 15.96 -6.05
C CYS A 500 28.44 16.94 -5.03
N LEU A 501 27.45 17.72 -5.43
CA LEU A 501 26.74 18.68 -4.55
C LEU A 501 25.54 18.04 -3.83
N GLY A 502 25.15 16.82 -4.22
CA GLY A 502 24.14 16.01 -3.57
C GLY A 502 24.73 14.76 -2.92
N ARG A 503 23.94 14.15 -2.03
CA ARG A 503 24.28 12.91 -1.34
C ARG A 503 23.83 11.68 -2.14
N SER A 504 24.63 10.61 -2.17
CA SER A 504 24.31 9.40 -2.93
C SER A 504 25.05 8.15 -2.40
N ALA A 505 25.08 7.07 -3.19
CA ALA A 505 25.68 5.78 -2.82
C ALA A 505 27.20 5.84 -2.56
N TRP A 506 27.90 6.85 -3.06
CA TRP A 506 29.34 7.06 -2.85
C TRP A 506 29.70 7.71 -1.51
N GLU A 507 28.70 8.11 -0.73
CA GLU A 507 28.92 8.85 0.51
C GLU A 507 29.83 8.08 1.48
N ASN A 508 30.83 8.77 2.03
CA ASN A 508 31.84 8.23 2.95
C ASN A 508 32.84 7.23 2.34
N HIS A 509 32.89 7.08 1.01
CA HIS A 509 33.89 6.21 0.36
C HIS A 509 35.17 6.96 -0.05
N GLY A 510 35.17 8.30 0.01
CA GLY A 510 36.32 9.10 -0.45
C GLY A 510 36.54 9.05 -1.97
N VAL A 511 35.53 8.60 -2.72
CA VAL A 511 35.61 8.40 -4.19
C VAL A 511 35.12 9.60 -4.99
N VAL A 512 34.51 10.59 -4.33
CA VAL A 512 34.14 11.88 -4.93
C VAL A 512 34.54 13.02 -4.00
N LEU A 513 34.69 14.22 -4.55
CA LEU A 513 34.75 15.45 -3.79
C LEU A 513 33.34 15.83 -3.33
N GLU A 514 33.00 15.44 -2.10
CA GLU A 514 31.68 15.67 -1.50
C GLU A 514 31.47 17.14 -1.13
N CYS A 515 30.68 17.85 -1.94
CA CYS A 515 30.42 19.28 -1.80
C CYS A 515 29.05 19.57 -1.15
N ALA A 516 28.28 18.55 -0.76
CA ALA A 516 26.90 18.71 -0.30
C ALA A 516 26.72 19.63 0.93
N HIS A 517 27.79 19.85 1.70
CA HIS A 517 27.80 20.72 2.88
C HIS A 517 28.69 21.96 2.73
N ASP A 518 29.51 22.01 1.68
CA ASP A 518 30.46 23.08 1.42
C ASP A 518 30.81 23.12 -0.08
N TYR A 519 30.22 24.09 -0.80
CA TYR A 519 30.46 24.26 -2.23
C TYR A 519 31.82 24.86 -2.55
N SER A 520 32.49 25.51 -1.59
CA SER A 520 33.82 26.10 -1.79
C SER A 520 34.88 25.04 -2.12
N ARG A 521 34.64 23.78 -1.73
CA ARG A 521 35.48 22.63 -2.08
C ARG A 521 35.65 22.46 -3.59
N LEU A 522 34.69 22.93 -4.42
CA LEU A 522 34.80 22.88 -5.88
C LEU A 522 36.08 23.54 -6.42
N ALA A 523 36.64 24.53 -5.71
CA ALA A 523 37.90 25.17 -6.07
C ALA A 523 39.07 24.18 -6.13
N GLY A 524 39.03 23.11 -5.32
CA GLY A 524 40.05 22.06 -5.28
C GLY A 524 39.88 20.97 -6.35
N LEU A 525 38.75 20.92 -7.08
CA LEU A 525 38.46 19.84 -8.02
C LEU A 525 39.55 19.62 -9.09
N PRO A 526 40.15 20.64 -9.72
CA PRO A 526 41.17 20.42 -10.75
C PRO A 526 42.45 19.75 -10.25
N ALA A 527 42.76 19.91 -8.95
CA ALA A 527 43.93 19.31 -8.31
C ALA A 527 43.60 18.01 -7.57
N TRP A 528 42.30 17.73 -7.35
CA TRP A 528 41.86 16.56 -6.61
C TRP A 528 41.89 15.31 -7.50
N GLN A 529 42.58 14.27 -7.04
CA GLN A 529 42.63 12.98 -7.68
C GLN A 529 42.11 11.92 -6.71
N PRO A 530 41.05 11.18 -7.05
CA PRO A 530 40.59 10.10 -6.21
C PRO A 530 41.59 8.94 -6.22
N GLU A 531 41.74 8.29 -5.07
CA GLU A 531 42.52 7.06 -5.01
C GLU A 531 41.81 5.93 -5.78
N GLU A 532 42.58 5.19 -6.58
CA GLU A 532 42.07 4.10 -7.43
C GLU A 532 41.41 2.98 -6.62
N TRP A 533 42.01 2.60 -5.49
CA TRP A 533 41.54 1.47 -4.69
C TRP A 533 40.17 1.70 -4.02
N PRO A 534 39.90 2.85 -3.36
CA PRO A 534 38.55 3.22 -2.93
C PRO A 534 37.52 3.21 -4.06
N ILE A 535 37.84 3.74 -5.24
CA ILE A 535 36.92 3.69 -6.39
C ILE A 535 36.62 2.25 -6.78
N LEU A 536 37.64 1.41 -6.89
CA LEU A 536 37.47 0.00 -7.26
C LEU A 536 36.55 -0.71 -6.25
N ARG A 537 36.76 -0.48 -4.95
CA ARG A 537 35.91 -1.01 -3.88
C ARG A 537 34.46 -0.54 -4.03
N TYR A 538 34.24 0.75 -4.27
CA TYR A 538 32.92 1.32 -4.50
C TYR A 538 32.24 0.74 -5.75
N LEU A 539 32.93 0.67 -6.89
CA LEU A 539 32.38 0.15 -8.14
C LEU A 539 32.04 -1.35 -8.03
N CYS A 540 32.87 -2.15 -7.36
CA CYS A 540 32.53 -3.55 -7.08
C CYS A 540 31.32 -3.66 -6.14
N ALA A 541 31.18 -2.78 -5.14
CA ALA A 541 29.97 -2.71 -4.33
C ALA A 541 28.74 -2.39 -5.19
N VAL A 542 28.81 -1.40 -6.08
CA VAL A 542 27.75 -1.11 -7.05
C VAL A 542 27.38 -2.34 -7.88
N MET A 543 28.36 -3.09 -8.37
CA MET A 543 28.13 -4.31 -9.16
C MET A 543 27.45 -5.43 -8.35
N ARG A 544 27.76 -5.60 -7.05
CA ARG A 544 27.05 -6.56 -6.16
C ARG A 544 25.57 -6.23 -6.01
N HIS A 545 25.24 -4.96 -6.08
CA HIS A 545 23.88 -4.44 -6.01
C HIS A 545 23.19 -4.36 -7.38
N GLN A 546 23.82 -4.83 -8.45
CA GLN A 546 23.28 -4.74 -9.80
C GLN A 546 23.00 -6.13 -10.38
N LEU A 547 21.76 -6.38 -10.78
CA LEU A 547 21.38 -7.58 -11.53
C LEU A 547 21.05 -7.22 -12.98
N PRO A 548 21.45 -8.02 -13.97
CA PRO A 548 21.00 -7.80 -15.34
C PRO A 548 19.48 -8.05 -15.43
N TYR A 549 18.80 -7.43 -16.40
CA TYR A 549 17.33 -7.63 -16.56
C TYR A 549 16.94 -9.09 -16.86
N ASN A 550 17.87 -9.87 -17.41
CA ASN A 550 17.76 -11.30 -17.67
C ASN A 550 18.38 -12.16 -16.55
N ALA A 551 18.47 -11.65 -15.31
CA ALA A 551 19.08 -12.38 -14.20
C ALA A 551 18.39 -13.73 -13.94
N THR A 552 19.20 -14.76 -13.73
CA THR A 552 18.73 -16.10 -13.37
C THR A 552 18.38 -16.20 -11.88
N PRO A 553 17.62 -17.23 -11.47
CA PRO A 553 17.38 -17.51 -10.05
C PRO A 553 18.67 -17.62 -9.23
N ASP A 554 19.73 -18.25 -9.76
CA ASP A 554 21.03 -18.36 -9.08
C ASP A 554 21.65 -16.97 -8.81
N GLN A 555 21.59 -16.07 -9.79
CA GLN A 555 22.12 -14.70 -9.63
C GLN A 555 21.31 -13.89 -8.61
N VAL A 556 19.98 -14.01 -8.64
CA VAL A 556 19.07 -13.41 -7.65
C VAL A 556 19.35 -13.95 -6.25
N GLN A 557 19.52 -15.27 -6.11
CA GLN A 557 19.80 -15.94 -4.85
C GLN A 557 21.15 -15.53 -4.26
N ALA A 558 22.16 -15.32 -5.11
CA ALA A 558 23.49 -14.87 -4.68
C ALA A 558 23.53 -13.40 -4.23
N ASN A 559 22.56 -12.58 -4.64
CA ASN A 559 22.54 -11.15 -4.33
C ASN A 559 22.41 -10.91 -2.81
N PRO A 560 23.33 -10.16 -2.19
CA PRO A 560 23.34 -9.94 -0.74
C PRO A 560 22.11 -9.16 -0.23
N SER A 561 21.57 -8.25 -1.03
CA SER A 561 20.39 -7.46 -0.64
C SER A 561 19.13 -8.29 -0.59
N ILE A 562 18.93 -9.18 -1.57
CA ILE A 562 17.78 -10.09 -1.58
C ILE A 562 17.84 -11.04 -0.38
N ARG A 563 19.02 -11.60 -0.06
CA ARG A 563 19.21 -12.45 1.12
C ARG A 563 18.88 -11.72 2.41
N THR A 564 19.41 -10.51 2.59
CA THR A 564 19.18 -9.69 3.80
C THR A 564 17.71 -9.31 3.93
N TRP A 565 17.07 -8.91 2.83
CA TRP A 565 15.64 -8.59 2.81
C TRP A 565 14.77 -9.79 3.19
N LEU A 566 15.05 -10.97 2.64
CA LEU A 566 14.34 -12.21 2.96
C LEU A 566 14.58 -12.67 4.41
N GLN A 567 15.82 -12.54 4.90
CA GLN A 567 16.14 -12.81 6.31
C GLN A 567 15.34 -11.92 7.26
N ARG A 568 15.24 -10.61 6.98
CA ARG A 568 14.43 -9.67 7.78
C ARG A 568 12.94 -9.99 7.76
N ALA A 569 12.46 -10.62 6.68
CA ALA A 569 11.08 -11.10 6.58
C ALA A 569 10.82 -12.37 7.41
N GLY A 570 11.84 -12.97 8.04
CA GLY A 570 11.71 -14.29 8.69
C GLY A 570 11.75 -15.47 7.70
N HIS A 571 12.18 -15.21 6.47
CA HIS A 571 12.21 -16.18 5.37
C HIS A 571 13.64 -16.34 4.82
N PRO A 572 14.64 -16.70 5.66
CA PRO A 572 16.01 -16.77 5.20
C PRO A 572 16.15 -17.80 4.07
N ILE A 573 16.85 -17.42 2.99
CA ILE A 573 17.26 -18.40 1.98
C ILE A 573 18.22 -19.37 2.68
N GLN A 574 17.86 -20.65 2.73
CA GLN A 574 18.83 -21.68 3.10
C GLN A 574 19.94 -21.69 2.04
N THR A 575 21.10 -21.16 2.39
CA THR A 575 22.31 -21.29 1.58
C THR A 575 22.89 -22.67 1.81
N THR A 576 22.18 -23.72 1.39
CA THR A 576 22.84 -25.01 1.19
C THR A 576 23.87 -24.80 0.10
N SER A 577 25.15 -25.02 0.42
CA SER A 577 26.21 -24.86 -0.57
C SER A 577 25.94 -25.79 -1.76
N LEU A 578 26.51 -25.50 -2.93
CA LEU A 578 26.38 -26.39 -4.08
C LEU A 578 26.92 -27.81 -3.75
N ALA A 579 27.86 -27.90 -2.81
CA ALA A 579 28.29 -29.17 -2.24
C ALA A 579 27.18 -29.85 -1.44
N ASP A 580 26.55 -29.16 -0.49
CA ASP A 580 25.47 -29.73 0.32
C ASP A 580 24.28 -30.15 -0.54
N GLN A 581 23.94 -29.36 -1.57
CA GLN A 581 22.90 -29.70 -2.53
C GLN A 581 23.26 -30.94 -3.34
N ALA A 582 24.50 -31.05 -3.81
CA ALA A 582 24.97 -32.24 -4.52
C ALA A 582 25.02 -33.47 -3.60
N THR A 583 25.43 -33.32 -2.34
CA THR A 583 25.41 -34.38 -1.34
C THR A 583 23.98 -34.85 -1.07
N ALA A 584 23.03 -33.93 -0.89
CA ALA A 584 21.62 -34.28 -0.71
C ALA A 584 21.01 -34.94 -1.96
N ALA A 585 21.38 -34.47 -3.16
CA ALA A 585 20.96 -35.07 -4.43
C ALA A 585 21.53 -36.48 -4.61
N ALA A 586 22.81 -36.69 -4.30
CA ALA A 586 23.46 -37.99 -4.30
C ALA A 586 22.77 -38.96 -3.32
N ALA A 587 22.44 -38.47 -2.11
CA ALA A 587 21.71 -39.26 -1.12
C ALA A 587 20.34 -39.71 -1.63
N ARG A 588 19.59 -38.83 -2.32
CA ARG A 588 18.31 -39.20 -2.94
C ARG A 588 18.48 -40.28 -4.02
N ILE A 589 19.42 -40.10 -4.94
CA ILE A 589 19.69 -41.09 -6.00
C ILE A 589 20.04 -42.46 -5.38
N ARG A 590 20.88 -42.49 -4.34
CA ARG A 590 21.25 -43.74 -3.64
C ARG A 590 20.07 -44.42 -2.95
N ALA A 591 19.03 -43.66 -2.58
CA ALA A 591 17.80 -44.21 -2.02
C ALA A 591 16.83 -44.77 -3.09
N THR A 592 17.08 -44.51 -4.38
CA THR A 592 16.27 -45.08 -5.48
C THR A 592 16.74 -46.49 -5.86
N ASN A 593 15.82 -47.36 -6.28
CA ASN A 593 16.13 -48.69 -6.83
C ASN A 593 16.43 -48.63 -8.35
N ALA A 594 17.17 -47.61 -8.81
CA ALA A 594 17.49 -47.41 -10.23
C ALA A 594 19.00 -47.60 -10.48
N PRO A 595 19.48 -48.81 -10.82
CA PRO A 595 20.91 -49.12 -10.92
C PRO A 595 21.67 -48.24 -11.92
N GLN A 596 21.02 -47.88 -13.03
CA GLN A 596 21.62 -47.05 -14.08
C GLN A 596 21.89 -45.61 -13.61
N VAL A 597 21.00 -45.05 -12.79
CA VAL A 597 21.17 -43.68 -12.24
C VAL A 597 22.27 -43.69 -11.17
N LEU A 598 22.34 -44.76 -10.38
CA LEU A 598 23.39 -44.94 -9.38
C LEU A 598 24.78 -45.07 -10.03
N GLU A 599 24.91 -45.82 -11.13
CA GLU A 599 26.16 -45.92 -11.87
C GLU A 599 26.64 -44.56 -12.39
N HIS A 600 25.72 -43.75 -12.95
CA HIS A 600 26.02 -42.39 -13.37
C HIS A 600 26.45 -41.47 -12.22
N LEU A 601 25.81 -41.58 -11.05
CA LEU A 601 26.21 -40.83 -9.86
C LEU A 601 27.64 -41.20 -9.44
N LEU A 602 27.94 -42.49 -9.31
CA LEU A 602 29.27 -42.96 -8.89
C LEU A 602 30.36 -42.47 -9.86
N ALA A 603 30.08 -42.47 -11.17
CA ALA A 603 30.99 -41.92 -12.17
C ALA A 603 31.22 -40.40 -12.03
N LEU A 604 30.20 -39.65 -11.59
CA LEU A 604 30.33 -38.21 -11.32
C LEU A 604 31.10 -37.93 -10.03
N GLU A 605 30.88 -38.71 -8.96
CA GLU A 605 31.60 -38.59 -7.68
C GLU A 605 33.08 -38.94 -7.85
N ALA A 606 33.41 -40.03 -8.55
CA ALA A 606 34.80 -40.39 -8.85
C ALA A 606 35.52 -39.29 -9.66
N LYS A 607 34.81 -38.60 -10.56
CA LYS A 607 35.33 -37.41 -11.26
C LYS A 607 35.49 -36.22 -10.34
N LEU A 608 34.63 -36.05 -9.33
CA LEU A 608 34.71 -34.94 -8.38
C LEU A 608 35.99 -35.03 -7.53
N ASP A 609 36.42 -36.25 -7.19
CA ASP A 609 37.60 -36.51 -6.36
C ASP A 609 38.91 -36.43 -7.15
N THR A 610 38.89 -36.80 -8.42
CA THR A 610 40.11 -36.91 -9.25
C THR A 610 40.35 -35.72 -10.17
N CYS A 611 39.31 -34.94 -10.51
CA CYS A 611 39.42 -33.96 -11.58
C CYS A 611 40.04 -32.64 -11.12
N LYS A 612 41.33 -32.45 -11.40
CA LYS A 612 42.04 -31.17 -11.26
C LYS A 612 41.64 -30.12 -12.32
N ARG A 613 40.97 -30.54 -13.42
CA ARG A 613 40.70 -29.69 -14.61
C ARG A 613 39.26 -29.21 -14.77
N CYS A 614 38.25 -29.93 -14.28
CA CYS A 614 36.86 -29.49 -14.32
C CYS A 614 36.54 -28.66 -13.08
N SER A 615 35.71 -27.62 -13.22
CA SER A 615 35.21 -26.92 -12.03
C SER A 615 34.33 -27.87 -11.22
N ARG A 616 34.69 -28.10 -9.95
CA ARG A 616 33.93 -28.90 -8.97
C ARG A 616 32.43 -28.56 -9.00
N ALA A 617 32.12 -27.27 -9.17
CA ALA A 617 30.75 -26.77 -9.34
C ALA A 617 29.99 -27.36 -10.53
N ARG A 618 30.65 -27.61 -11.68
CA ARG A 618 30.00 -28.21 -12.85
C ARG A 618 29.60 -29.66 -12.58
N LEU A 619 30.45 -30.42 -11.91
CA LEU A 619 30.16 -31.80 -11.54
C LEU A 619 29.08 -31.87 -10.46
N GLN A 620 29.10 -30.98 -9.46
CA GLN A 620 28.04 -30.85 -8.47
C GLN A 620 26.67 -30.54 -9.11
N ARG A 621 26.63 -29.62 -10.10
CA ARG A 621 25.40 -29.36 -10.88
C ARG A 621 24.92 -30.61 -11.62
N LYS A 622 25.81 -31.37 -12.26
CA LYS A 622 25.43 -32.63 -12.92
C LYS A 622 24.80 -33.64 -11.95
N ILE A 623 25.31 -33.73 -10.72
CA ILE A 623 24.71 -34.60 -9.68
C ILE A 623 23.29 -34.11 -9.33
N ILE A 624 23.11 -32.80 -9.18
CA ILE A 624 21.80 -32.19 -8.91
C ILE A 624 20.84 -32.42 -10.07
N ASP A 625 21.28 -32.20 -11.31
CA ASP A 625 20.49 -32.39 -12.53
C ASP A 625 20.09 -33.86 -12.71
N LEU A 626 21.02 -34.80 -12.46
CA LEU A 626 20.75 -36.24 -12.50
C LEU A 626 19.65 -36.64 -11.52
N ALA A 627 19.62 -36.04 -10.32
CA ALA A 627 18.57 -36.30 -9.33
C ALA A 627 17.21 -35.67 -9.70
N GLN A 628 17.16 -34.76 -10.68
CA GLN A 628 15.91 -34.16 -11.17
C GLN A 628 15.35 -34.87 -12.41
N GLN A 629 16.14 -35.74 -13.04
CA GLN A 629 15.75 -36.51 -14.22
C GLN A 629 15.00 -37.81 -13.86
N GLU A 630 14.42 -37.93 -12.66
CA GLU A 630 13.61 -39.11 -12.31
C GLU A 630 12.55 -39.35 -13.40
N PRO A 631 12.45 -40.60 -13.91
CA PRO A 631 11.43 -40.92 -14.90
C PRO A 631 10.06 -40.74 -14.23
N ALA A 632 9.23 -39.87 -14.80
CA ALA A 632 7.85 -39.65 -14.37
C ALA A 632 6.98 -40.92 -14.45
N ASP A 633 7.50 -42.02 -15.00
CA ASP A 633 6.76 -43.25 -15.33
C ASP A 633 7.16 -44.49 -14.50
N ALA A 634 7.86 -44.36 -13.37
CA ALA A 634 8.15 -45.53 -12.51
C ALA A 634 6.96 -46.00 -11.65
N GLY A 635 5.77 -45.42 -11.86
CA GLY A 635 4.51 -45.79 -11.21
C GLY A 635 3.44 -46.22 -12.21
N SER A 636 3.64 -47.37 -12.86
CA SER A 636 2.58 -48.18 -13.49
C SER A 636 2.89 -49.66 -13.33
#